data_AF-A0AAE0LYZ4-F1
#
_entry.id   AF-A0AAE0LYZ4-F1
#
_cell.length_a   1.000
_cell.length_b   1.000
_cell.length_c   1.000
_cell.angle_alpha   90.00
_cell.angle_beta   90.00
_cell.angle_gamma   90.00
#
_symmetry.space_group_name_H-M   'P 1'
#
loop_
_entity.id
_entity.type
_entity.pdbx_description
1 polymer ?
#
loop_
_entity_poly.entity_id
_entity_poly.type
_entity_poly.pdbx_seq_one_letter_code
_entity_poly.pdbx_strand_id
1 'polypeptide(L)'
;MANSWEGPSCGSTVCYEPDPMRPRMKSRGLQWDDVDAIRENVAKYRFNHWGFVIFRCNYKSQSKWDQFIGLAKQEAQEYFAQHRWGDLSDKLTWTIIEDAITLEGASLATTAQLFVDWVEGPGGQQDREGSIFDTNAYDDFKDTKVYNYGARYNFYLHADEESVESVVDDAKAGRADGYFCTLVRADMALSAEQDRLEGVCYPEEGPEEGEEEDEEERKFEEERELLDVRKRVHIDQLIFMYGHVLDSNRWYNIPVKYGVVEI
;
A
#
# COMPACT_ATOMS: atom_id res chain seq x y z
N MET A 1 -9.48 -67.26 -8.00
CA MET A 1 -8.30 -66.38 -7.87
C MET A 1 -8.39 -65.32 -8.96
N ALA A 2 -8.06 -64.07 -8.60
CA ALA A 2 -7.96 -62.87 -9.43
C ALA A 2 -9.28 -62.28 -9.98
N ASN A 3 -9.87 -61.36 -9.19
CA ASN A 3 -10.73 -60.29 -9.71
C ASN A 3 -9.81 -59.25 -10.36
N SER A 4 -9.97 -59.04 -11.67
CA SER A 4 -9.37 -57.90 -12.39
C SER A 4 -10.31 -56.71 -12.21
N TRP A 5 -9.89 -55.74 -11.39
CA TRP A 5 -10.51 -54.43 -11.30
C TRP A 5 -9.87 -53.54 -12.36
N GLU A 6 -10.68 -53.08 -13.32
CA GLU A 6 -10.35 -51.99 -14.24
C GLU A 6 -10.49 -50.67 -13.47
N GLY A 7 -9.38 -49.98 -13.23
CA GLY A 7 -9.40 -48.59 -12.75
C GLY A 7 -9.48 -47.62 -13.93
N PRO A 8 -10.34 -46.59 -13.90
CA PRO A 8 -10.30 -45.53 -14.89
C PRO A 8 -9.08 -44.63 -14.71
N SER A 9 -8.56 -44.22 -15.86
CA SER A 9 -7.36 -43.44 -16.10
C SER A 9 -7.31 -42.10 -15.37
N CYS A 10 -6.10 -41.77 -14.91
CA CYS A 10 -5.61 -40.41 -14.72
C CYS A 10 -5.89 -39.57 -15.99
N GLY A 11 -6.47 -38.37 -15.81
CA GLY A 11 -6.64 -37.43 -16.91
C GLY A 11 -7.66 -36.33 -16.63
N SER A 12 -7.35 -35.40 -15.74
CA SER A 12 -7.94 -34.06 -15.80
C SER A 12 -6.96 -33.04 -15.26
N THR A 13 -5.99 -32.67 -16.10
CA THR A 13 -5.36 -31.36 -16.02
C THR A 13 -6.48 -30.34 -16.24
N VAL A 14 -6.96 -29.71 -15.17
CA VAL A 14 -7.77 -28.51 -15.29
C VAL A 14 -6.82 -27.43 -15.78
N CYS A 15 -6.79 -27.24 -17.09
CA CYS A 15 -6.20 -26.07 -17.70
C CYS A 15 -7.03 -24.87 -17.22
N TYR A 16 -6.43 -24.04 -16.37
CA TYR A 16 -6.93 -22.69 -16.13
C TYR A 16 -6.84 -21.94 -17.46
N GLU A 17 -7.95 -21.87 -18.19
CA GLU A 17 -8.10 -20.88 -19.25
C GLU A 17 -8.24 -19.51 -18.58
N PRO A 18 -7.38 -18.53 -18.88
CA PRO A 18 -7.53 -17.17 -18.35
C PRO A 18 -8.83 -16.58 -18.90
N ASP A 19 -9.69 -16.16 -17.99
CA ASP A 19 -11.01 -15.60 -18.28
C ASP A 19 -10.93 -14.44 -19.30
N PRO A 20 -11.47 -14.61 -20.52
CA PRO A 20 -11.49 -13.57 -21.51
C PRO A 20 -12.72 -12.70 -21.25
N MET A 21 -12.57 -11.66 -20.42
CA MET A 21 -13.29 -10.36 -20.43
C MET A 21 -13.40 -9.76 -19.02
N ARG A 22 -12.27 -9.40 -18.38
CA ARG A 22 -12.31 -8.28 -17.43
C ARG A 22 -12.57 -6.99 -18.22
N PRO A 23 -13.55 -6.15 -17.84
CA PRO A 23 -13.70 -4.83 -18.44
C PRO A 23 -12.41 -4.05 -18.18
N ARG A 24 -11.58 -3.90 -19.21
CA ARG A 24 -10.42 -3.00 -19.20
C ARG A 24 -10.91 -1.60 -18.82
N MET A 25 -10.71 -1.20 -17.57
CA MET A 25 -10.82 0.20 -17.19
C MET A 25 -9.86 0.96 -18.10
N LYS A 26 -10.43 1.84 -18.92
CA LYS A 26 -9.64 2.71 -19.79
C LYS A 26 -8.81 3.58 -18.86
N SER A 27 -7.51 3.33 -18.85
CA SER A 27 -6.46 4.17 -18.28
C SER A 27 -6.78 5.64 -18.59
N ARG A 28 -7.38 6.35 -17.63
CA ARG A 28 -7.45 7.81 -17.68
C ARG A 28 -6.03 8.27 -17.43
N GLY A 29 -5.44 8.85 -18.47
CA GLY A 29 -4.17 9.56 -18.52
C GLY A 29 -3.08 9.17 -17.51
N LEU A 30 -2.19 8.26 -17.90
CA LEU A 30 -0.81 8.37 -17.42
C LEU A 30 -0.25 9.73 -17.87
N GLN A 31 0.30 10.51 -16.94
CA GLN A 31 1.46 11.32 -17.29
C GLN A 31 2.67 10.37 -17.31
N TRP A 32 3.48 10.45 -18.36
CA TRP A 32 4.75 9.71 -18.47
C TRP A 32 5.73 10.03 -17.32
N ASP A 33 5.46 11.09 -16.57
CA ASP A 33 6.33 11.67 -15.56
C ASP A 33 6.55 10.77 -14.32
N ASP A 34 5.57 9.95 -13.92
CA ASP A 34 5.67 9.24 -12.62
C ASP A 34 6.67 8.08 -12.62
N VAL A 35 6.81 7.35 -13.73
CA VAL A 35 7.76 6.22 -13.78
C VAL A 35 9.17 6.66 -14.11
N ASP A 36 9.32 7.69 -14.94
CA ASP A 36 10.60 8.36 -15.07
C ASP A 36 11.02 8.96 -13.71
N ALA A 37 10.08 9.49 -12.91
CA ALA A 37 10.38 9.91 -11.53
C ALA A 37 10.84 8.74 -10.64
N ILE A 38 10.25 7.54 -10.75
CA ILE A 38 10.75 6.35 -10.03
C ILE A 38 12.17 6.00 -10.48
N ARG A 39 12.42 5.94 -11.78
CA ARG A 39 13.76 5.63 -12.34
C ARG A 39 14.80 6.65 -11.90
N GLU A 40 14.47 7.93 -12.00
CA GLU A 40 15.32 9.03 -11.56
C GLU A 40 15.58 8.97 -10.06
N ASN A 41 14.56 8.67 -9.24
CA ASN A 41 14.70 8.54 -7.80
C ASN A 41 15.64 7.38 -7.43
N VAL A 42 15.41 6.19 -7.99
CA VAL A 42 16.25 5.01 -7.76
C VAL A 42 17.69 5.27 -8.20
N ALA A 43 17.91 5.91 -9.35
CA ALA A 43 19.24 6.24 -9.84
C ALA A 43 19.93 7.32 -9.00
N LYS A 44 19.23 8.42 -8.70
CA LYS A 44 19.73 9.57 -7.93
C LYS A 44 20.21 9.17 -6.55
N TYR A 45 19.42 8.35 -5.85
CA TYR A 45 19.69 7.92 -4.48
C TYR A 45 20.44 6.59 -4.39
N ARG A 46 20.72 5.95 -5.53
CA ARG A 46 21.40 4.64 -5.64
C ARG A 46 20.69 3.54 -4.85
N PHE A 47 19.37 3.53 -4.90
CA PHE A 47 18.62 2.47 -4.24
C PHE A 47 18.78 1.13 -4.98
N ASN A 48 19.00 0.08 -4.19
CA ASN A 48 18.97 -1.30 -4.68
C ASN A 48 17.54 -1.82 -4.78
N HIS A 49 16.65 -1.29 -3.94
CA HIS A 49 15.26 -1.68 -3.85
C HIS A 49 14.34 -0.46 -3.93
N TRP A 50 13.21 -0.63 -4.59
CA TRP A 50 12.06 0.28 -4.50
C TRP A 50 10.79 -0.56 -4.38
N GLY A 51 9.67 0.06 -4.04
CA GLY A 51 8.40 -0.64 -3.86
C GLY A 51 7.93 -0.62 -2.42
N PHE A 52 7.13 -1.60 -2.04
CA PHE A 52 6.26 -1.48 -0.88
C PHE A 52 6.75 -2.30 0.32
N VAL A 53 6.52 -1.74 1.50
CA VAL A 53 6.51 -2.45 2.76
C VAL A 53 5.06 -2.66 3.15
N ILE A 54 4.66 -3.90 3.39
CA ILE A 54 3.28 -4.29 3.69
C ILE A 54 3.24 -4.91 5.08
N PHE A 55 2.41 -4.34 5.95
CA PHE A 55 2.06 -4.96 7.22
C PHE A 55 0.79 -5.77 7.04
N ARG A 56 0.88 -7.08 7.31
CA ARG A 56 -0.29 -7.96 7.35
C ARG A 56 -0.97 -7.82 8.71
N CYS A 57 -2.16 -7.21 8.72
CA CYS A 57 -2.92 -6.97 9.95
C CYS A 57 -4.15 -7.87 10.09
N ASN A 58 -4.38 -8.77 9.12
CA ASN A 58 -5.46 -9.74 9.13
C ASN A 58 -4.95 -11.15 8.84
N TYR A 59 -5.19 -12.06 9.79
CA TYR A 59 -4.79 -13.46 9.72
C TYR A 59 -5.98 -14.42 9.67
N LYS A 60 -7.22 -13.90 9.52
CA LYS A 60 -8.46 -14.70 9.48
C LYS A 60 -8.51 -15.71 8.34
N SER A 61 -7.86 -15.44 7.21
CA SER A 61 -7.81 -16.36 6.06
C SER A 61 -6.52 -16.23 5.26
N GLN A 62 -5.75 -17.32 5.20
CA GLN A 62 -4.55 -17.39 4.36
C GLN A 62 -4.89 -17.33 2.86
N SER A 63 -5.96 -18.00 2.43
CA SER A 63 -6.34 -18.02 1.01
C SER A 63 -6.71 -16.63 0.49
N LYS A 64 -7.39 -15.80 1.30
CA LYS A 64 -7.74 -14.43 0.92
C LYS A 64 -6.50 -13.54 0.88
N TRP A 65 -5.60 -13.73 1.85
CA TRP A 65 -4.31 -13.05 1.88
C TRP A 65 -3.45 -13.37 0.64
N ASP A 66 -3.34 -14.64 0.28
CA ASP A 66 -2.57 -15.07 -0.90
C ASP A 66 -3.17 -14.48 -2.19
N GLN A 67 -4.49 -14.42 -2.28
CA GLN A 67 -5.19 -13.75 -3.39
C GLN A 67 -4.90 -12.24 -3.43
N PHE A 68 -4.94 -11.57 -2.28
CA PHE A 68 -4.64 -10.14 -2.15
C PHE A 68 -3.22 -9.81 -2.64
N ILE A 69 -2.22 -10.53 -2.14
CA ILE A 69 -0.82 -10.34 -2.54
C ILE A 69 -0.60 -10.76 -4.00
N GLY A 70 -1.25 -11.85 -4.44
CA GLY A 70 -1.20 -12.32 -5.82
C GLY A 70 -1.69 -11.26 -6.80
N LEU A 71 -2.84 -10.65 -6.51
CA LEU A 71 -3.42 -9.59 -7.33
C LEU A 71 -2.52 -8.34 -7.36
N ALA A 72 -2.03 -7.88 -6.21
CA ALA A 72 -1.14 -6.72 -6.17
C ALA A 72 0.14 -6.90 -7.00
N LYS A 73 0.74 -8.10 -6.95
CA LYS A 73 1.91 -8.44 -7.77
C LYS A 73 1.55 -8.56 -9.25
N GLN A 74 0.40 -9.15 -9.57
CA GLN A 74 -0.07 -9.30 -10.95
C GLN A 74 -0.31 -7.92 -11.59
N GLU A 75 -1.06 -7.04 -10.93
CA GLU A 75 -1.35 -5.69 -11.43
C GLU A 75 -0.05 -4.89 -11.67
N ALA A 76 0.93 -4.99 -10.76
CA ALA A 76 2.24 -4.38 -10.97
C ALA A 76 2.98 -4.94 -12.20
N GLN A 77 2.92 -6.26 -12.43
CA GLN A 77 3.52 -6.89 -13.61
C GLN A 77 2.83 -6.45 -14.90
N GLU A 78 1.49 -6.40 -14.91
CA GLU A 78 0.72 -5.92 -16.04
C GLU A 78 1.04 -4.45 -16.35
N TYR A 79 1.16 -3.64 -15.30
CA TYR A 79 1.58 -2.24 -15.40
C TYR A 79 2.95 -2.12 -16.08
N PHE A 80 3.97 -2.91 -15.69
CA PHE A 80 5.27 -2.88 -16.37
C PHE A 80 5.23 -3.38 -17.82
N ALA A 81 4.45 -4.43 -18.09
CA ALA A 81 4.34 -5.03 -19.42
C ALA A 81 3.75 -4.04 -20.44
N GLN A 82 2.77 -3.24 -20.01
CA GLN A 82 2.13 -2.22 -20.84
C GLN A 82 3.09 -1.07 -21.20
N HIS A 83 4.08 -0.80 -20.35
CA HIS A 83 4.93 0.38 -20.44
C HIS A 83 6.41 0.11 -20.77
N ARG A 84 6.80 -1.17 -20.93
CA ARG A 84 8.16 -1.62 -21.31
C ARG A 84 9.25 -1.24 -20.30
N TRP A 85 8.96 -1.38 -19.00
CA TRP A 85 9.85 -0.97 -17.90
C TRP A 85 10.48 -2.15 -17.14
N GLY A 86 11.07 -3.10 -17.88
CA GLY A 86 11.69 -4.28 -17.29
C GLY A 86 12.88 -3.96 -16.36
N ASP A 87 13.57 -2.85 -16.59
CA ASP A 87 14.70 -2.41 -15.76
C ASP A 87 14.28 -2.05 -14.33
N LEU A 88 13.10 -1.46 -14.18
CA LEU A 88 12.54 -1.14 -12.87
C LEU A 88 11.95 -2.36 -12.18
N SER A 89 11.34 -3.29 -12.93
CA SER A 89 10.75 -4.49 -12.32
C SER A 89 11.78 -5.34 -11.57
N ASP A 90 13.04 -5.35 -12.01
CA ASP A 90 14.13 -6.12 -11.38
C ASP A 90 14.46 -5.62 -9.96
N LYS A 91 14.17 -4.35 -9.67
CA LYS A 91 14.40 -3.73 -8.36
C LYS A 91 13.13 -3.55 -7.53
N LEU A 92 11.97 -3.95 -8.04
CA LEU A 92 10.71 -3.88 -7.30
C LEU A 92 10.71 -4.95 -6.20
N THR A 93 10.70 -4.51 -4.94
CA THR A 93 10.68 -5.37 -3.76
C THR A 93 9.38 -5.19 -2.99
N TRP A 94 8.73 -6.33 -2.73
CA TRP A 94 7.58 -6.44 -1.83
C TRP A 94 8.05 -6.98 -0.48
N THR A 95 8.27 -6.09 0.49
CA THR A 95 8.63 -6.50 1.86
C THR A 95 7.36 -6.73 2.64
N ILE A 96 7.07 -7.98 2.97
CA ILE A 96 5.90 -8.34 3.78
C ILE A 96 6.37 -8.58 5.22
N ILE A 97 5.81 -7.83 6.16
CA ILE A 97 6.06 -7.97 7.59
C ILE A 97 4.87 -8.71 8.19
N GLU A 98 5.15 -9.90 8.73
CA GLU A 98 4.16 -10.78 9.34
C GLU A 98 4.57 -11.12 10.78
N ASP A 99 3.66 -10.87 11.71
CA ASP A 99 3.74 -11.26 13.11
C ASP A 99 2.32 -11.21 13.68
N ALA A 100 1.62 -12.34 13.62
CA ALA A 100 0.22 -12.41 14.05
C ALA A 100 0.00 -12.03 15.52
N ILE A 101 1.03 -12.13 16.37
CA ILE A 101 0.91 -11.78 17.79
C ILE A 101 0.79 -10.27 17.97
N THR A 102 1.52 -9.48 17.16
CA THR A 102 1.57 -8.02 17.28
C THR A 102 0.72 -7.29 16.26
N LEU A 103 0.42 -7.93 15.12
CA LEU A 103 -0.21 -7.28 13.97
C LEU A 103 -1.70 -7.59 13.78
N GLU A 104 -2.25 -8.68 14.34
CA GLU A 104 -3.69 -8.97 14.19
C GLU A 104 -4.53 -7.83 14.77
N GLY A 105 -5.24 -7.11 13.91
CA GLY A 105 -6.05 -5.94 14.30
C GLY A 105 -5.23 -4.74 14.80
N ALA A 106 -3.94 -4.65 14.48
CA ALA A 106 -3.10 -3.54 14.88
C ALA A 106 -3.62 -2.20 14.33
N SER A 107 -3.45 -1.12 15.11
CA SER A 107 -3.82 0.24 14.67
C SER A 107 -2.77 0.82 13.73
N LEU A 108 -3.14 1.90 13.02
CA LEU A 108 -2.22 2.66 12.17
C LEU A 108 -1.02 3.19 12.96
N ALA A 109 -1.23 3.62 14.22
CA ALA A 109 -0.16 4.09 15.09
C ALA A 109 0.82 2.97 15.42
N THR A 110 0.33 1.77 15.73
CA THR A 110 1.17 0.59 15.99
C THR A 110 1.98 0.21 14.75
N THR A 111 1.35 0.11 13.58
CA THR A 111 2.09 -0.23 12.34
C THR A 111 3.03 0.88 11.90
N ALA A 112 2.72 2.15 12.16
CA ALA A 112 3.61 3.26 11.87
C ALA A 112 4.86 3.24 12.75
N GLN A 113 4.72 2.94 14.04
CA GLN A 113 5.88 2.78 14.93
C GLN A 113 6.76 1.61 14.48
N LEU A 114 6.16 0.45 14.19
CA LEU A 114 6.89 -0.71 13.69
C LEU A 114 7.56 -0.44 12.33
N PHE A 115 6.94 0.39 11.49
CA PHE A 115 7.54 0.81 10.23
C PHE A 115 8.76 1.70 10.47
N VAL A 116 8.68 2.70 11.35
CA VAL A 116 9.84 3.54 11.73
C VAL A 116 10.94 2.67 12.32
N ASP A 117 10.62 1.75 13.22
CA ASP A 117 11.58 0.81 13.79
C ASP A 117 12.23 -0.09 12.72
N TRP A 118 11.46 -0.52 11.71
CA TRP A 118 12.00 -1.25 10.56
C TRP A 118 12.93 -0.38 9.71
N VAL A 119 12.52 0.86 9.40
CA VAL A 119 13.30 1.83 8.62
C VAL A 119 14.62 2.11 9.31
N GLU A 120 14.63 2.35 10.62
CA GLU A 120 15.82 2.70 11.40
C GLU A 120 16.66 1.48 11.83
N GLY A 121 16.02 0.33 11.95
CA GLY A 121 16.61 -0.93 12.38
C GLY A 121 17.39 -1.67 11.30
N PRO A 122 17.85 -2.91 11.60
CA PRO A 122 18.70 -3.70 10.70
C PRO A 122 18.08 -3.96 9.33
N GLY A 123 16.75 -4.14 9.27
CA GLY A 123 16.03 -4.41 8.02
C GLY A 123 16.12 -3.25 7.04
N GLY A 124 15.76 -2.04 7.46
CA GLY A 124 15.87 -0.83 6.65
C GLY A 124 17.31 -0.41 6.35
N GLN A 125 18.25 -0.66 7.28
CA GLN A 125 19.68 -0.44 7.03
C GLN A 125 20.21 -1.35 5.92
N GLN A 126 19.88 -2.64 5.96
CA GLN A 126 20.23 -3.59 4.90
C GLN A 126 19.58 -3.21 3.56
N ASP A 127 18.30 -2.80 3.58
CA ASP A 127 17.57 -2.37 2.37
C ASP A 127 18.21 -1.15 1.68
N ARG A 128 18.88 -0.28 2.47
CA ARG A 128 19.59 0.92 2.01
C ARG A 128 21.08 0.74 1.79
N GLU A 129 21.64 -0.45 1.99
CA GLU A 129 23.08 -0.71 1.83
C GLU A 129 23.55 -0.26 0.44
N GLY A 130 24.64 0.51 0.36
CA GLY A 130 25.17 1.04 -0.90
C GLY A 130 24.40 2.22 -1.52
N SER A 131 23.28 2.65 -0.93
CA SER A 131 22.60 3.90 -1.29
C SER A 131 23.37 5.11 -0.77
N ILE A 132 22.98 6.32 -1.19
CA ILE A 132 23.57 7.55 -0.61
C ILE A 132 23.18 7.77 0.87
N PHE A 133 22.24 6.96 1.37
CA PHE A 133 21.69 7.00 2.72
C PHE A 133 22.15 5.80 3.57
N ASP A 134 23.12 5.04 3.08
CA ASP A 134 23.83 4.05 3.88
C ASP A 134 24.54 4.78 5.02
N THR A 135 23.99 4.65 6.24
CA THR A 135 24.40 5.36 7.45
C THR A 135 25.84 5.07 7.87
N ASN A 136 26.47 4.04 7.28
CA ASN A 136 27.88 3.74 7.49
C ASN A 136 28.84 4.63 6.66
N ALA A 137 28.32 5.37 5.67
CA ALA A 137 29.14 6.11 4.71
C ALA A 137 29.18 7.64 4.94
N TYR A 138 28.34 8.22 5.81
CA TYR A 138 28.19 9.67 5.90
C TYR A 138 27.96 10.19 7.34
N ASP A 139 29.02 10.72 7.97
CA ASP A 139 28.98 11.36 9.29
C ASP A 139 28.46 12.82 9.25
N ASP A 140 28.30 13.38 8.04
CA ASP A 140 28.09 14.83 7.80
C ASP A 140 26.60 15.25 7.70
N PHE A 141 25.65 14.30 7.70
CA PHE A 141 24.20 14.56 7.53
C PHE A 141 23.35 14.19 8.76
N LYS A 142 23.98 14.01 9.93
CA LYS A 142 23.27 13.68 11.19
C LYS A 142 22.25 14.72 11.65
N ASP A 143 22.32 15.96 11.14
CA ASP A 143 21.47 17.08 11.58
C ASP A 143 20.24 17.32 10.68
N THR A 144 20.14 16.66 9.52
CA THR A 144 18.93 16.70 8.70
C THR A 144 18.04 15.51 9.06
N LYS A 145 16.99 15.77 9.84
CA LYS A 145 15.92 14.80 10.12
C LYS A 145 15.38 14.18 8.81
N VAL A 146 15.88 12.98 8.48
CA VAL A 146 15.19 11.72 8.11
C VAL A 146 14.05 11.71 7.06
N TYR A 147 13.55 12.81 6.50
CA TYR A 147 12.27 12.74 5.76
C TYR A 147 12.32 12.66 4.23
N ASN A 148 13.47 12.37 3.61
CA ASN A 148 13.59 12.34 2.13
C ASN A 148 14.26 11.07 1.57
N TYR A 149 14.06 9.92 2.22
CA TYR A 149 14.58 8.63 1.77
C TYR A 149 13.82 8.05 0.56
N GLY A 150 12.84 8.74 -0.01
CA GLY A 150 11.98 8.21 -1.08
C GLY A 150 10.77 7.45 -0.53
N ALA A 151 9.80 7.16 -1.41
CA ALA A 151 8.47 6.71 -1.02
C ALA A 151 8.47 5.46 -0.12
N ARG A 152 9.32 4.46 -0.41
CA ARG A 152 9.44 3.20 0.35
C ARG A 152 9.73 3.35 1.85
N TYR A 153 10.34 4.46 2.26
CA TYR A 153 10.75 4.69 3.66
C TYR A 153 9.92 5.77 4.36
N ASN A 154 8.95 6.37 3.65
CA ASN A 154 8.00 7.33 4.19
C ASN A 154 6.57 6.76 4.25
N PHE A 155 6.27 5.82 3.35
CA PHE A 155 4.95 5.23 3.20
C PHE A 155 5.00 3.71 3.28
N TYR A 156 3.96 3.12 3.86
CA TYR A 156 3.76 1.68 3.90
C TYR A 156 2.31 1.32 3.61
N LEU A 157 2.07 0.05 3.28
CA LEU A 157 0.75 -0.51 3.07
C LEU A 157 0.27 -1.20 4.35
N HIS A 158 -0.88 -0.79 4.85
CA HIS A 158 -1.57 -1.41 5.97
C HIS A 158 -2.68 -2.32 5.41
N ALA A 159 -2.48 -3.64 5.50
CA ALA A 159 -3.41 -4.61 4.96
C ALA A 159 -4.27 -5.20 6.09
N ASP A 160 -5.34 -4.49 6.41
CA ASP A 160 -6.38 -4.87 7.38
C ASP A 160 -7.43 -5.81 6.78
N GLU A 161 -8.45 -6.13 7.56
CA GLU A 161 -9.58 -6.94 7.11
C GLU A 161 -10.28 -6.31 5.90
N GLU A 162 -10.51 -5.00 5.90
CA GLU A 162 -11.17 -4.30 4.79
C GLU A 162 -10.39 -4.48 3.48
N SER A 163 -9.07 -4.31 3.53
CA SER A 163 -8.18 -4.46 2.37
C SER A 163 -8.19 -5.89 1.84
N VAL A 164 -8.08 -6.89 2.71
CA VAL A 164 -8.03 -8.32 2.31
C VAL A 164 -9.39 -8.83 1.84
N GLU A 165 -10.49 -8.37 2.44
CA GLU A 165 -11.83 -8.73 2.00
C GLU A 165 -12.23 -8.05 0.69
N SER A 166 -11.65 -6.88 0.38
CA SER A 166 -11.94 -6.17 -0.87
C SER A 166 -11.67 -7.05 -2.10
N VAL A 167 -10.58 -7.84 -2.10
CA VAL A 167 -10.13 -8.64 -3.25
C VAL A 167 -10.94 -9.91 -3.53
N VAL A 168 -11.80 -10.30 -2.60
CA VAL A 168 -12.58 -11.55 -2.69
C VAL A 168 -13.94 -11.32 -3.34
N ASP A 169 -14.35 -10.07 -3.45
CA ASP A 169 -15.63 -9.69 -4.05
C ASP A 169 -15.40 -9.16 -5.47
N ASP A 170 -15.44 -10.05 -6.46
CA ASP A 170 -15.28 -9.68 -7.88
C ASP A 170 -16.35 -8.69 -8.36
N ALA A 171 -17.50 -8.60 -7.68
CA ALA A 171 -18.51 -7.59 -7.99
C ALA A 171 -18.08 -6.18 -7.54
N LYS A 172 -17.18 -6.07 -6.54
CA LYS A 172 -16.58 -4.81 -6.12
C LYS A 172 -15.49 -4.34 -7.07
N ALA A 173 -14.76 -5.25 -7.74
CA ALA A 173 -13.66 -4.94 -8.67
C ALA A 173 -13.96 -3.84 -9.71
N GLY A 174 -15.21 -3.76 -10.18
CA GLY A 174 -15.64 -2.78 -11.19
C GLY A 174 -16.22 -1.48 -10.64
N ARG A 175 -16.25 -1.29 -9.31
CA ARG A 175 -16.87 -0.15 -8.63
C ARG A 175 -15.81 0.76 -7.98
N ALA A 176 -16.22 1.95 -7.55
CA ALA A 176 -15.34 2.88 -6.82
C ALA A 176 -14.83 2.30 -5.48
N ASP A 177 -15.58 1.37 -4.88
CA ASP A 177 -15.26 0.58 -3.69
C ASP A 177 -14.54 -0.74 -4.01
N GLY A 178 -13.84 -0.80 -5.15
CA GLY A 178 -13.13 -1.98 -5.63
C GLY A 178 -11.95 -2.44 -4.79
N TYR A 179 -11.01 -3.14 -5.42
CA TYR A 179 -9.88 -3.74 -4.71
C TYR A 179 -8.93 -2.65 -4.21
N PHE A 180 -8.87 -2.41 -2.90
CA PHE A 180 -8.01 -1.38 -2.33
C PHE A 180 -7.07 -1.91 -1.26
N CYS A 181 -6.05 -1.10 -0.98
CA CYS A 181 -5.20 -1.22 0.19
C CYS A 181 -5.04 0.17 0.82
N THR A 182 -4.85 0.20 2.14
CA THR A 182 -4.58 1.44 2.85
C THR A 182 -3.10 1.81 2.74
N LEU A 183 -2.80 2.88 1.99
CA LEU A 183 -1.49 3.52 1.98
C LEU A 183 -1.40 4.51 3.15
N VAL A 184 -0.38 4.36 3.98
CA VAL A 184 -0.20 5.14 5.21
C VAL A 184 1.09 5.94 5.13
N ARG A 185 1.01 7.20 5.55
CA ARG A 185 2.17 8.06 5.76
C ARG A 185 2.59 8.00 7.24
N ALA A 186 3.76 7.46 7.51
CA ALA A 186 4.12 7.01 8.86
C ALA A 186 4.30 8.17 9.87
N ASP A 187 4.93 9.28 9.46
CA ASP A 187 5.10 10.46 10.32
C ASP A 187 3.76 11.04 10.75
N MET A 188 2.82 11.18 9.80
CA MET A 188 1.49 11.69 10.08
C MET A 188 0.68 10.76 10.99
N ALA A 189 0.79 9.45 10.82
CA ALA A 189 0.13 8.48 11.70
C ALA A 189 0.60 8.60 13.16
N LEU A 190 1.91 8.82 13.37
CA LEU A 190 2.48 9.01 14.70
C LEU A 190 2.10 10.37 15.31
N SER A 191 2.14 11.44 14.51
CA SER A 191 1.72 12.77 14.95
C SER A 191 0.24 12.79 15.35
N ALA A 192 -0.65 12.19 14.55
CA ALA A 192 -2.06 12.10 14.88
C ALA A 192 -2.32 11.34 16.19
N GLU A 193 -1.57 10.25 16.44
CA GLU A 193 -1.67 9.54 17.73
C GLU A 193 -1.15 10.39 18.90
N GLN A 194 -0.06 11.13 18.69
CA GLN A 194 0.47 12.03 19.72
C GLN A 194 -0.53 13.15 20.06
N ASP A 195 -1.13 13.80 19.07
CA ASP A 195 -2.14 14.84 19.26
C ASP A 195 -3.36 14.29 20.02
N ARG A 196 -3.77 13.05 19.69
CA ARG A 196 -4.85 12.34 20.40
C ARG A 196 -4.50 12.07 21.87
N LEU A 197 -3.26 11.71 22.17
CA LEU A 197 -2.79 11.47 23.55
C LEU A 197 -2.62 12.77 24.34
N GLU A 198 -2.19 13.84 23.69
CA GLU A 198 -2.00 15.16 24.29
C GLU A 198 -3.32 15.95 24.43
N GLY A 199 -4.41 15.47 23.83
CA GLY A 199 -5.71 16.11 23.86
C GLY A 199 -5.72 17.43 23.08
N VAL A 200 -4.91 17.52 22.02
CA VAL A 200 -4.90 18.68 21.11
C VAL A 200 -6.18 18.62 20.29
N CYS A 201 -7.24 19.25 20.78
CA CYS A 201 -8.42 19.56 19.97
C CYS A 201 -8.03 20.64 18.97
N TYR A 202 -8.04 20.30 17.68
CA TYR A 202 -8.30 21.31 16.67
C TYR A 202 -9.65 21.96 17.01
N PRO A 203 -9.81 23.28 16.82
CA PRO A 203 -11.12 23.89 17.02
C PRO A 203 -12.10 23.21 16.06
N GLU A 204 -12.91 22.29 16.59
CA GLU A 204 -14.13 21.86 15.94
C GLU A 204 -14.90 23.14 15.62
N GLU A 205 -15.11 23.43 14.34
CA GLU A 205 -16.28 24.22 13.97
C GLU A 205 -17.48 23.33 14.27
N GLY A 206 -17.78 23.17 15.57
CA GLY A 206 -18.79 22.25 16.04
C GLY A 206 -20.14 22.59 15.41
N PRO A 207 -21.00 21.59 15.17
CA PRO A 207 -22.33 21.81 14.62
C PRO A 207 -23.03 22.89 15.44
N GLU A 208 -23.68 23.85 14.76
CA GLU A 208 -24.52 24.84 15.44
C GLU A 208 -25.49 24.09 16.37
N GLU A 209 -25.60 24.53 17.63
CA GLU A 209 -26.43 23.89 18.66
C GLU A 209 -27.85 23.59 18.12
N GLY A 210 -28.10 22.34 17.70
CA GLY A 210 -29.39 21.92 17.17
C GLY A 210 -29.39 20.90 16.03
N GLU A 211 -28.25 20.56 15.44
CA GLU A 211 -28.19 19.55 14.37
C GLU A 211 -27.84 18.16 14.93
N GLU A 212 -28.77 17.19 14.81
CA GLU A 212 -28.44 15.78 14.98
C GLU A 212 -27.64 15.35 13.74
N GLU A 213 -26.30 15.40 13.82
CA GLU A 213 -25.46 14.79 12.79
C GLU A 213 -25.78 13.30 12.69
N ASP A 214 -26.13 12.86 11.49
CA ASP A 214 -26.41 11.45 11.27
C ASP A 214 -25.11 10.61 11.37
N GLU A 215 -25.26 9.30 11.60
CA GLU A 215 -24.10 8.40 11.72
C GLU A 215 -23.22 8.36 10.46
N GLU A 216 -23.73 8.79 9.31
CA GLU A 216 -22.97 8.82 8.05
C GLU A 216 -22.10 10.08 7.96
N GLU A 217 -22.62 11.24 8.37
CA GLU A 217 -21.89 12.51 8.44
C GLU A 217 -20.68 12.41 9.38
N ARG A 218 -20.88 11.84 10.58
CA ARG A 218 -19.77 11.64 11.53
C ARG A 218 -18.69 10.73 10.98
N LYS A 219 -19.07 9.63 10.31
CA LYS A 219 -18.11 8.72 9.65
C LYS A 219 -17.35 9.43 8.53
N PHE A 220 -18.01 10.31 7.81
CA PHE A 220 -17.39 11.07 6.72
C PHE A 220 -16.38 12.08 7.25
N GLU A 221 -16.66 12.72 8.39
CA GLU A 221 -15.71 13.62 9.05
C GLU A 221 -14.51 12.87 9.63
N GLU A 222 -14.74 11.77 10.35
CA GLU A 222 -13.68 10.87 10.82
C GLU A 222 -12.80 10.37 9.65
N GLU A 223 -13.39 10.03 8.49
CA GLU A 223 -12.63 9.67 7.29
C GLU A 223 -11.82 10.83 6.73
N ARG A 224 -12.34 12.07 6.79
CA ARG A 224 -11.64 13.28 6.31
C ARG A 224 -10.43 13.62 7.17
N GLU A 225 -10.54 13.50 8.49
CA GLU A 225 -9.43 13.72 9.41
C GLU A 225 -8.28 12.72 9.16
N LEU A 226 -8.63 11.50 8.75
CA LEU A 226 -7.66 10.47 8.44
C LEU A 226 -6.96 10.66 7.08
N LEU A 227 -7.37 11.61 6.22
CA LEU A 227 -6.78 11.79 4.89
C LEU A 227 -5.32 12.23 4.95
N ASP A 228 -4.92 12.94 5.99
CA ASP A 228 -3.53 13.33 6.19
C ASP A 228 -2.65 12.14 6.59
N VAL A 229 -3.25 11.14 7.23
CA VAL A 229 -2.59 9.93 7.73
C VAL A 229 -2.58 8.82 6.69
N ARG A 230 -3.72 8.56 6.05
CA ARG A 230 -3.93 7.41 5.16
C ARG A 230 -4.80 7.73 3.95
N LYS A 231 -4.64 6.92 2.91
CA LYS A 231 -5.47 6.95 1.70
C LYS A 231 -5.75 5.51 1.26
N ARG A 232 -7.00 5.20 0.89
CA ARG A 232 -7.30 3.92 0.22
C ARG A 232 -6.93 4.03 -1.25
N VAL A 233 -6.07 3.14 -1.70
CA VAL A 233 -5.52 3.13 -3.06
C VAL A 233 -5.97 1.85 -3.74
N HIS A 234 -6.50 1.95 -4.95
CA HIS A 234 -6.81 0.77 -5.74
C HIS A 234 -5.54 -0.02 -6.05
N ILE A 235 -5.63 -1.35 -6.02
CA ILE A 235 -4.46 -2.22 -6.16
C ILE A 235 -3.77 -2.04 -7.52
N ASP A 236 -4.54 -1.76 -8.58
CA ASP A 236 -4.03 -1.46 -9.93
C ASP A 236 -3.34 -0.08 -10.04
N GLN A 237 -3.57 0.80 -9.06
CA GLN A 237 -2.97 2.14 -8.98
C GLN A 237 -1.74 2.21 -8.07
N LEU A 238 -1.31 1.11 -7.44
CA LEU A 238 -0.19 1.13 -6.48
C LEU A 238 1.11 1.69 -7.07
N ILE A 239 1.49 1.27 -8.28
CA ILE A 239 2.73 1.74 -8.93
C ILE A 239 2.64 3.22 -9.28
N PHE A 240 1.49 3.66 -9.80
CA PHE A 240 1.22 5.07 -10.06
C PHE A 240 1.37 5.89 -8.77
N MET A 241 0.70 5.43 -7.69
CA MET A 241 0.73 6.10 -6.40
C MET A 241 2.14 6.19 -5.83
N TYR A 242 2.95 5.15 -5.99
CA TYR A 242 4.35 5.17 -5.56
C TYR A 242 5.14 6.29 -6.24
N GLY A 243 5.02 6.45 -7.56
CA GLY A 243 5.66 7.54 -8.30
C GLY A 243 5.15 8.91 -7.87
N HIS A 244 3.85 9.03 -7.68
CA HIS A 244 3.21 10.27 -7.26
C HIS A 244 3.70 10.76 -5.89
N VAL A 245 3.86 9.86 -4.92
CA VAL A 245 4.29 10.21 -3.56
C VAL A 245 5.81 10.31 -3.37
N LEU A 246 6.59 10.23 -4.46
CA LEU A 246 8.02 10.55 -4.41
C LEU A 246 8.28 12.01 -4.01
N ASP A 247 7.35 12.90 -4.35
CA ASP A 247 7.24 14.23 -3.74
C ASP A 247 6.17 14.17 -2.64
N SER A 248 6.61 14.14 -1.39
CA SER A 248 5.70 14.02 -0.23
C SER A 248 4.70 15.17 -0.14
N ASN A 249 4.96 16.33 -0.76
CA ASN A 249 3.99 17.44 -0.80
C ASN A 249 2.80 17.14 -1.70
N ARG A 250 2.94 16.22 -2.65
CA ARG A 250 1.83 15.78 -3.50
C ARG A 250 0.78 15.00 -2.71
N TRP A 251 1.14 14.43 -1.56
CA TRP A 251 0.21 13.71 -0.67
C TRP A 251 -1.08 14.47 -0.38
N TYR A 252 -0.99 15.78 -0.15
CA TYR A 252 -2.13 16.63 0.21
C TYR A 252 -2.97 17.05 -1.00
N ASN A 253 -2.49 16.80 -2.21
CA ASN A 253 -3.14 17.18 -3.46
C ASN A 253 -3.72 15.98 -4.20
N ILE A 254 -3.71 14.79 -3.60
CA ILE A 254 -4.33 13.59 -4.18
C ILE A 254 -5.85 13.72 -4.01
N PRO A 255 -6.62 13.76 -5.10
CA PRO A 255 -8.08 13.73 -5.02
C PRO A 255 -8.56 12.41 -4.41
N VAL A 256 -9.50 12.51 -3.47
CA VAL A 256 -10.10 11.36 -2.79
C VAL A 256 -11.62 11.49 -2.87
N LYS A 257 -12.29 10.38 -3.19
CA LYS A 257 -13.74 10.26 -3.25
C LYS A 257 -14.18 9.04 -2.44
N TYR A 258 -15.05 9.26 -1.45
CA TYR A 258 -15.47 8.22 -0.50
C TYR A 258 -14.28 7.49 0.14
N GLY A 259 -13.26 8.24 0.59
CA GLY A 259 -12.04 7.69 1.20
C GLY A 259 -11.09 6.93 0.27
N VAL A 260 -11.43 6.79 -1.02
CA VAL A 260 -10.60 6.12 -2.04
C VAL A 260 -10.04 7.14 -3.02
N VAL A 261 -8.78 6.97 -3.38
CA VAL A 261 -8.05 7.84 -4.31
C VAL A 261 -8.69 7.81 -5.72
N GLU A 262 -8.91 8.99 -6.32
CA GLU A 262 -9.56 9.15 -7.64
C GLU A 262 -8.59 9.74 -8.67
N ILE A 263 -7.82 8.88 -9.35
CA ILE A 263 -6.82 9.24 -10.36
C ILE A 263 -7.16 8.64 -11.72
#